data_AF-A0A7J5VBT6-F1
#
_entry.id   AF-A0A7J5VBT6-F1
#
_cell.length_a   1.000
_cell.length_b   1.000
_cell.length_c   1.000
_cell.angle_alpha   90.00
_cell.angle_beta   90.00
_cell.angle_gamma   90.00
#
_symmetry.space_group_name_H-M   'P 1'
#
loop_
_entity.id
_entity.type
_entity.pdbx_description
1 polymer ?
#
loop_
_entity_poly.entity_id
_entity_poly.type
_entity_poly.pdbx_seq_one_letter_code
_entity_poly.pdbx_strand_id
1 'polypeptide(L)'
;MLQKLSIPHEVRVISAHRTPDVAQTFATGAEDRGLQVIIAAAEKAAHLAGVPMSTSDMGGLDSLLSMVQMPAGIPVGTVAIGEAGAKNAALLAVSILALSDIGLSNELKTFRQQMRTEVEAADAEISNMPN
;
A
#
# COMPACT_ATOMS: atom_id res chain seq x y z
N MET A 1 -8.15 0.18 4.91
CA MET A 1 -7.80 1.61 4.71
C MET A 1 -8.58 2.24 3.57
N LEU A 2 -8.54 1.71 2.34
CA LEU A 2 -9.31 2.27 1.20
C LEU A 2 -10.82 2.41 1.49
N GLN A 3 -11.42 1.38 2.10
CA GLN A 3 -12.82 1.44 2.58
C GLN A 3 -13.08 2.57 3.59
N LYS A 4 -12.14 2.84 4.50
CA LYS A 4 -12.26 3.91 5.50
C LYS A 4 -12.28 5.30 4.85
N LEU A 5 -11.59 5.45 3.72
CA LEU A 5 -11.49 6.69 2.95
C LEU A 5 -12.45 6.69 1.74
N SER A 6 -13.45 5.79 1.75
CA SER A 6 -14.47 5.66 0.70
C SER A 6 -13.93 5.55 -0.73
N ILE A 7 -12.73 5.00 -0.91
CA ILE A 7 -12.13 4.82 -2.23
C ILE A 7 -12.69 3.56 -2.91
N PRO A 8 -13.29 3.68 -4.10
CA PRO A 8 -13.67 2.52 -4.89
C PRO A 8 -12.45 1.67 -5.24
N HIS A 9 -12.55 0.36 -5.02
CA HIS A 9 -11.47 -0.58 -5.31
C HIS A 9 -12.03 -1.95 -5.62
N GLU A 10 -11.23 -2.76 -6.30
CA GLU A 10 -11.47 -4.18 -6.49
C GLU A 10 -10.36 -5.00 -5.84
N VAL A 11 -10.70 -6.21 -5.40
CA VAL A 11 -9.74 -7.16 -4.82
C VAL A 11 -9.77 -8.43 -5.65
N ARG A 12 -8.58 -8.91 -6.04
CA ARG A 12 -8.40 -10.08 -6.88
C ARG A 12 -7.24 -10.92 -6.33
N VAL A 13 -7.35 -12.23 -6.42
CA VAL A 13 -6.25 -13.17 -6.18
C VAL A 13 -5.68 -13.57 -7.53
N ILE A 14 -4.42 -13.17 -7.80
CA ILE A 14 -3.74 -13.41 -9.07
C ILE A 14 -2.31 -13.87 -8.76
N SER A 15 -1.88 -15.00 -9.33
CA SER A 15 -0.54 -15.53 -9.13
C SER A 15 0.32 -15.32 -10.38
N ALA A 16 1.42 -14.59 -10.24
CA ALA A 16 2.39 -14.42 -11.32
C ALA A 16 3.03 -15.75 -11.78
N HIS A 17 3.10 -16.75 -10.89
CA HIS A 17 3.72 -18.05 -11.20
C HIS A 17 2.72 -19.12 -11.62
N ARG A 18 1.50 -19.10 -11.07
CA ARG A 18 0.50 -20.16 -11.30
C ARG A 18 -0.56 -19.78 -12.34
N THR A 19 -0.81 -18.49 -12.52
CA THR A 19 -1.80 -17.94 -13.48
C THR A 19 -1.21 -16.74 -14.23
N PRO A 20 -0.07 -16.91 -14.94
CA PRO A 20 0.66 -15.80 -15.56
C PRO A 20 -0.16 -15.09 -16.65
N ASP A 21 -0.98 -15.82 -17.38
CA ASP A 21 -1.93 -15.34 -18.39
C ASP A 21 -2.97 -14.38 -17.78
N VAL A 22 -3.49 -14.71 -16.59
CA VAL A 22 -4.42 -13.85 -15.85
C VAL A 22 -3.71 -12.58 -15.37
N ALA A 23 -2.48 -12.70 -14.87
CA ALA A 23 -1.68 -11.55 -14.44
C ALA A 23 -1.39 -10.59 -15.59
N GLN A 24 -0.99 -11.13 -16.75
CA GLN A 24 -0.76 -10.35 -17.96
C GLN A 24 -2.04 -9.65 -18.40
N THR A 25 -3.15 -10.40 -18.53
CA THR A 25 -4.44 -9.86 -18.97
C THR A 25 -4.93 -8.75 -18.04
N PHE A 26 -4.79 -8.93 -16.72
CA PHE A 26 -5.13 -7.90 -15.75
C PHE A 26 -4.30 -6.63 -15.92
N ALA A 27 -2.98 -6.77 -16.04
CA ALA A 27 -2.07 -5.63 -16.19
C ALA A 27 -2.31 -4.86 -17.48
N THR A 28 -2.45 -5.55 -18.62
CA THR A 28 -2.66 -4.91 -19.92
C THR A 28 -4.04 -4.27 -20.07
N GLY A 29 -5.05 -4.80 -19.38
CA GLY A 29 -6.42 -4.27 -19.41
C GLY A 29 -6.71 -3.26 -18.28
N ALA A 30 -5.76 -2.95 -17.42
CA ALA A 30 -5.99 -2.10 -16.24
C ALA A 30 -6.41 -0.67 -16.63
N GLU A 31 -5.73 -0.09 -17.60
CA GLU A 31 -5.98 1.29 -18.07
C GLU A 31 -7.36 1.43 -18.73
N ASP A 32 -7.71 0.51 -19.63
CA ASP A 32 -9.02 0.48 -20.30
C ASP A 32 -10.20 0.38 -19.31
N ARG A 33 -9.94 -0.21 -18.14
CA ARG A 33 -10.91 -0.34 -17.04
C ARG A 33 -10.93 0.86 -16.10
N GLY A 34 -10.08 1.86 -16.35
CA GLY A 34 -9.97 3.08 -15.54
C GLY A 34 -9.19 2.92 -14.23
N LEU A 35 -8.43 1.83 -14.05
CA LEU A 35 -7.62 1.65 -12.85
C LEU A 35 -6.48 2.69 -12.82
N GLN A 36 -6.42 3.47 -11.75
CA GLN A 36 -5.43 4.54 -11.58
C GLN A 36 -4.19 4.08 -10.79
N VAL A 37 -4.38 3.14 -9.85
CA VAL A 37 -3.31 2.61 -8.99
C VAL A 37 -3.55 1.12 -8.76
N ILE A 38 -2.51 0.31 -8.90
CA ILE A 38 -2.51 -1.12 -8.55
C ILE A 38 -1.68 -1.30 -7.29
N ILE A 39 -2.27 -1.93 -6.27
CA ILE A 39 -1.56 -2.37 -5.06
C ILE A 39 -1.48 -3.89 -5.13
N ALA A 40 -0.26 -4.41 -5.10
CA ALA A 40 -0.04 -5.84 -5.15
C ALA A 40 0.75 -6.31 -3.93
N ALA A 41 0.23 -7.32 -3.25
CA ALA A 41 0.85 -7.93 -2.08
C ALA A 41 1.32 -9.34 -2.43
N ALA A 42 2.58 -9.66 -2.12
CA ALA A 42 3.16 -10.96 -2.41
C ALA A 42 4.32 -11.27 -1.45
N GLU A 43 4.64 -12.56 -1.36
CA GLU A 43 5.72 -13.10 -0.53
C GLU A 43 6.84 -13.73 -1.37
N LYS A 44 8.03 -13.87 -0.78
CA LYS A 44 9.19 -14.58 -1.32
C LYS A 44 9.73 -13.94 -2.60
N ALA A 45 9.89 -14.70 -3.68
CA ALA A 45 10.28 -14.20 -5.00
C ALA A 45 9.09 -13.44 -5.63
N ALA A 46 8.76 -12.31 -5.04
CA ALA A 46 7.59 -11.53 -5.37
C ALA A 46 7.88 -10.70 -6.63
N HIS A 47 7.50 -11.25 -7.79
CA HIS A 47 7.50 -10.50 -9.06
C HIS A 47 6.35 -9.49 -9.17
N LEU A 48 5.63 -9.23 -8.07
CA LEU A 48 4.43 -8.41 -8.04
C LEU A 48 4.68 -7.16 -7.21
N ALA A 49 4.27 -6.00 -7.73
CA ALA A 49 4.68 -4.69 -7.23
C ALA A 49 3.85 -4.17 -6.04
N GLY A 50 4.49 -3.78 -4.93
CA GLY A 50 3.86 -2.93 -3.92
C GLY A 50 4.17 -3.25 -2.46
N VAL A 51 3.56 -4.32 -1.93
CA VAL A 51 3.55 -4.64 -0.49
C VAL A 51 4.27 -5.98 -0.23
N PRO A 52 5.51 -5.95 0.28
CA PRO A 52 6.21 -7.17 0.63
C PRO A 52 5.58 -7.82 1.85
N MET A 53 5.17 -9.09 1.73
CA MET A 53 4.59 -9.84 2.83
C MET A 53 5.69 -10.53 3.65
N SER A 54 5.45 -10.67 4.95
CA SER A 54 6.38 -11.34 5.87
C SER A 54 6.48 -12.82 5.52
N THR A 55 7.70 -13.35 5.55
CA THR A 55 8.02 -14.76 5.28
C THR A 55 8.53 -15.43 6.56
N SER A 56 8.26 -16.72 6.72
CA SER A 56 8.73 -17.50 7.89
C SER A 56 10.24 -17.54 8.01
N ASP A 57 10.94 -17.57 6.87
CA ASP A 57 12.35 -17.92 6.83
C ASP A 57 13.24 -16.68 6.91
N MET A 58 12.81 -15.56 6.31
CA MET A 58 13.61 -14.32 6.18
C MET A 58 12.88 -13.06 6.67
N GLY A 59 11.74 -13.21 7.35
CA GLY A 59 10.98 -12.08 7.89
C GLY A 59 10.46 -11.09 6.83
N GLY A 60 10.39 -11.53 5.56
CA GLY A 60 10.01 -10.70 4.42
C GLY A 60 11.14 -9.90 3.77
N LEU A 61 12.42 -10.09 4.17
CA LEU A 61 13.55 -9.45 3.49
C LEU A 61 13.68 -9.92 2.03
N ASP A 62 13.40 -11.19 1.76
CA ASP A 62 13.30 -11.77 0.43
C ASP A 62 12.19 -11.12 -0.41
N SER A 63 10.99 -10.97 0.19
CA SER A 63 9.88 -10.23 -0.42
C SER A 63 10.25 -8.77 -0.71
N LEU A 64 10.90 -8.09 0.24
CA LEU A 64 11.29 -6.69 0.10
C LEU A 64 12.30 -6.49 -1.03
N LEU A 65 13.38 -7.27 -1.04
CA LEU A 65 14.43 -7.16 -2.04
C LEU A 65 13.94 -7.55 -3.44
N SER A 66 13.06 -8.55 -3.56
CA SER A 66 12.49 -8.92 -4.86
C SER A 66 11.55 -7.84 -5.44
N MET A 67 10.92 -7.02 -4.59
CA MET A 67 10.06 -5.92 -5.05
C MET A 67 10.81 -4.60 -5.28
N VAL A 68 11.74 -4.22 -4.40
CA VAL A 68 12.37 -2.89 -4.46
C VAL A 68 13.50 -2.80 -5.49
N GLN A 69 14.17 -3.91 -5.81
CA GLN A 69 15.34 -3.94 -6.70
C GLN A 69 14.97 -4.01 -8.19
N MET A 70 14.00 -3.19 -8.62
CA MET A 70 13.59 -3.15 -10.02
C MET A 70 14.68 -2.53 -10.90
N PRO A 71 14.88 -3.04 -12.13
CA PRO A 71 15.83 -2.44 -13.07
C PRO A 71 15.36 -1.04 -13.52
N ALA A 72 16.31 -0.22 -13.98
CA ALA A 72 16.02 1.11 -14.50
C ALA A 72 15.00 1.05 -15.67
N GLY A 73 14.00 1.92 -15.62
CA GLY A 73 12.95 2.05 -16.65
C GLY A 73 11.59 1.47 -16.23
N ILE A 74 11.52 0.57 -15.24
CA ILE A 74 10.26 -0.04 -14.78
C ILE A 74 10.14 0.12 -13.25
N PRO A 75 9.68 1.28 -12.75
CA PRO A 75 9.66 1.57 -11.32
C PRO A 75 8.52 0.87 -10.58
N VAL A 76 8.74 0.57 -9.30
CA VAL A 76 7.74 0.07 -8.36
C VAL A 76 7.83 0.86 -7.05
N GLY A 77 6.70 1.38 -6.57
CA GLY A 77 6.61 2.00 -5.25
C GLY A 77 6.48 0.95 -4.16
N THR A 78 7.61 0.51 -3.60
CA THR A 78 7.64 -0.48 -2.51
C THR A 78 7.50 0.17 -1.14
N VAL A 79 6.62 -0.37 -0.29
CA VAL A 79 6.39 0.10 1.09
C VAL A 79 6.93 -0.90 2.13
N ALA A 80 6.71 -0.61 3.41
CA ALA A 80 7.13 -1.47 4.52
C ALA A 80 6.59 -2.91 4.40
N ILE A 81 7.20 -3.85 5.14
CA ILE A 81 6.77 -5.25 5.16
C ILE A 81 5.45 -5.41 5.96
N GLY A 82 4.57 -6.29 5.47
CA GLY A 82 3.38 -6.77 6.18
C GLY A 82 2.25 -5.75 6.32
N GLU A 83 1.54 -5.77 7.44
CA GLU A 83 0.32 -4.98 7.65
C GLU A 83 0.57 -3.47 7.59
N ALA A 84 1.69 -3.01 8.17
CA ALA A 84 2.11 -1.61 8.06
C ALA A 84 2.29 -1.19 6.59
N GLY A 85 2.89 -2.08 5.78
CA GLY A 85 2.96 -1.95 4.33
C GLY A 85 1.60 -1.84 3.68
N ALA A 86 0.69 -2.76 3.96
CA ALA A 86 -0.66 -2.75 3.38
C ALA A 86 -1.41 -1.44 3.67
N LYS A 87 -1.30 -0.92 4.91
CA LYS A 87 -1.86 0.39 5.27
C LYS A 87 -1.20 1.53 4.50
N ASN A 88 0.13 1.52 4.40
CA ASN A 88 0.89 2.56 3.70
C ASN A 88 0.69 2.54 2.18
N ALA A 89 0.55 1.38 1.55
CA ALA A 89 0.24 1.28 0.13
C ALA A 89 -1.13 1.90 -0.19
N ALA A 90 -2.13 1.65 0.66
CA ALA A 90 -3.43 2.30 0.51
C ALA A 90 -3.33 3.83 0.68
N LEU A 91 -2.57 4.32 1.67
CA LEU A 91 -2.36 5.76 1.87
C LEU A 91 -1.53 6.40 0.76
N LEU A 92 -0.56 5.68 0.18
CA LEU A 92 0.22 6.12 -0.97
C LEU A 92 -0.68 6.23 -2.22
N ALA A 93 -1.51 5.22 -2.48
CA ALA A 93 -2.49 5.25 -3.56
C ALA A 93 -3.44 6.45 -3.42
N VAL A 94 -3.97 6.68 -2.21
CA VAL A 94 -4.79 7.86 -1.91
C VAL A 94 -4.02 9.16 -2.12
N SER A 95 -2.73 9.21 -1.75
CA SER A 95 -1.90 10.40 -1.95
C SER A 95 -1.68 10.72 -3.42
N ILE A 96 -1.58 9.70 -4.28
CA ILE A 96 -1.50 9.86 -5.74
C ILE A 96 -2.83 10.39 -6.29
N LEU A 97 -3.95 9.76 -5.92
CA LEU A 97 -5.29 10.17 -6.36
C LEU A 97 -5.66 11.59 -5.90
N ALA A 98 -5.23 11.97 -4.70
CA ALA A 98 -5.46 13.30 -4.12
C ALA A 98 -4.78 14.45 -4.88
N LEU A 99 -3.87 14.15 -5.83
CA LEU A 99 -3.26 15.17 -6.69
C LEU A 99 -4.28 15.76 -7.68
N SER A 100 -5.29 14.99 -8.07
CA SER A 100 -6.35 15.41 -9.00
C SER A 100 -7.73 15.54 -8.33
N ASP A 101 -7.88 15.10 -7.08
CA ASP A 101 -9.12 15.19 -6.31
C ASP A 101 -8.94 16.04 -5.04
N ILE A 102 -9.51 17.25 -5.05
CA ILE A 102 -9.45 18.19 -3.92
C ILE A 102 -10.22 17.69 -2.69
N GLY A 103 -11.31 16.94 -2.88
CA GLY A 103 -12.08 16.35 -1.79
C GLY A 103 -11.23 15.33 -1.05
N LEU A 104 -10.61 14.42 -1.81
CA LEU A 104 -9.71 13.41 -1.26
C LEU A 104 -8.46 14.02 -0.61
N SER A 105 -7.92 15.10 -1.19
CA SER A 105 -6.82 15.87 -0.60
C SER A 105 -7.17 16.40 0.80
N ASN A 106 -8.38 16.92 0.97
CA ASN A 106 -8.85 17.42 2.27
C ASN A 106 -9.11 16.29 3.27
N GLU A 107 -9.63 15.15 2.80
CA GLU A 107 -9.84 13.97 3.63
C GLU A 107 -8.50 13.40 4.14
N LEU A 108 -7.49 13.31 3.27
CA LEU A 108 -6.15 12.86 3.65
C LEU A 108 -5.48 13.81 4.65
N LYS A 109 -5.67 15.13 4.51
CA LYS A 109 -5.18 16.12 5.50
C LYS A 109 -5.87 15.93 6.85
N THR A 110 -7.19 15.77 6.85
CA THR A 110 -7.97 15.50 8.07
C THR A 110 -7.49 14.23 8.76
N PHE A 111 -7.29 13.15 8.01
CA PHE A 111 -6.76 11.89 8.54
C PHE A 111 -5.38 12.07 9.20
N ARG A 112 -4.47 12.82 8.57
CA ARG A 112 -3.14 13.13 9.15
C ARG A 112 -3.24 13.99 10.41
N GLN A 113 -4.15 14.95 10.44
CA GLN A 113 -4.39 15.77 11.63
C GLN A 113 -4.96 14.96 12.79
N GLN A 114 -5.86 14.01 12.52
CA GLN A 114 -6.38 13.09 13.54
C GLN A 114 -5.25 12.26 14.17
N MET A 115 -4.38 11.65 13.34
CA MET A 115 -3.23 10.89 13.87
C MET A 115 -2.31 11.76 14.75
N ARG A 116 -2.11 13.03 14.38
CA ARG A 116 -1.35 13.96 15.21
C ARG A 116 -2.01 14.17 16.57
N THR A 117 -3.32 14.45 16.58
CA THR A 117 -4.08 14.66 17.81
C THR A 117 -4.11 13.40 18.69
N GLU A 118 -4.16 12.20 18.10
CA GLU A 118 -4.06 10.93 18.84
C GLU A 118 -2.72 10.80 19.57
N VAL A 119 -1.61 11.15 18.92
CA VAL A 119 -0.27 11.13 19.54
C VAL A 119 -0.15 12.17 20.65
N GLU A 120 -0.62 13.40 20.40
CA GLU A 120 -0.61 14.48 21.41
C GLU A 120 -1.46 14.11 22.64
N ALA A 121 -2.59 13.42 22.45
CA ALA A 121 -3.41 12.92 23.54
C ALA A 121 -2.70 11.81 24.35
N ALA A 122 -2.05 10.86 23.67
CA ALA A 122 -1.32 9.78 24.33
C ALA A 122 -0.14 10.30 25.18
N ASP A 123 0.57 11.32 24.67
CA ASP A 123 1.66 11.97 25.41
C ASP A 123 1.15 12.71 26.66
N ALA A 124 0.01 13.41 26.54
CA ALA A 124 -0.63 14.08 27.67
C ALA A 124 -1.11 13.08 28.74
N GLU A 125 -1.61 11.89 28.35
CA GLU A 125 -2.00 10.85 29.31
C GLU A 125 -0.80 10.35 30.12
N ILE A 126 0.31 10.01 29.45
CA ILE A 126 1.53 9.52 30.10
C ILE A 126 2.12 10.59 31.03
N SER A 127 2.15 11.85 30.58
CA SER A 127 2.69 12.97 31.37
C SER A 127 1.91 13.25 32.66
N ASN A 128 0.64 12.84 32.72
CA ASN A 128 -0.23 13.02 33.88
C ASN A 128 -0.28 11.79 34.80
N MET A 129 0.47 10.72 34.51
CA MET A 129 0.53 9.56 35.38
C MET A 129 1.33 9.87 36.66
N PRO A 130 0.82 9.57 37.86
CA PRO A 130 1.60 9.71 39.08
C PRO A 130 2.79 8.72 39.05
N ASN A 131 3.96 9.20 39.49
CA ASN A 131 5.18 8.40 39.65
C ASN A 131 4.98 7.22 40.61
#